data_AF-A0A1R1CY15-F1
#
_entry.id   AF-A0A1R1CY15-F1
#
_cell.length_a   1.000
_cell.length_b   1.000
_cell.length_c   1.000
_cell.angle_alpha   90.00
_cell.angle_beta   90.00
_cell.angle_gamma   90.00
#
_symmetry.space_group_name_H-M   'P 1'
#
loop_
_entity.id
_entity.type
_entity.pdbx_description
1 polymer ?
#
loop_
_entity_poly.entity_id
_entity_poly.type
_entity_poly.pdbx_seq_one_letter_code
_entity_poly.pdbx_strand_id
1 'polypeptide(L)'
;MFQELDGWTRRRLRMCKWRQWKLPKTKVRELISLGVPKHKAYEWGNSRKKYWRIALSPVLSRALGNQYWTANELQSLTERYTIAEYDMNRRIPNGTYGGVRGRGLVAPSY
;
A
#
# COMPACT_ATOMS: atom_id res chain seq x y z
N MET A 1 -10.11 10.42 5.79
CA MET A 1 -10.79 9.29 6.47
C MET A 1 -10.18 7.93 6.11
N PHE A 2 -10.18 7.50 4.84
CA PHE A 2 -9.68 6.17 4.46
C PHE A 2 -8.15 5.95 4.62
N GLN A 3 -7.35 7.02 4.56
CA GLN A 3 -5.89 6.93 4.73
C GLN A 3 -5.46 6.41 6.11
N GLU A 4 -6.17 6.83 7.17
CA GLU A 4 -5.90 6.35 8.53
C GLU A 4 -6.22 4.88 8.66
N LEU A 5 -7.37 4.45 8.13
CA LEU A 5 -7.79 3.04 8.13
C LEU A 5 -6.79 2.15 7.37
N ASP A 6 -6.29 2.61 6.22
CA ASP A 6 -5.23 1.94 5.47
C ASP A 6 -3.94 1.82 6.31
N GLY A 7 -3.57 2.89 7.03
CA GLY A 7 -2.44 2.89 7.95
C GLY A 7 -2.57 1.85 9.06
N TRP A 8 -3.75 1.77 9.69
CA TRP A 8 -4.07 0.78 10.72
C TRP A 8 -4.04 -0.65 10.16
N THR A 9 -4.60 -0.86 8.98
CA THR A 9 -4.62 -2.16 8.28
C THR A 9 -3.21 -2.65 7.98
N ARG A 10 -2.36 -1.80 7.38
CA ARG A 10 -0.96 -2.15 7.09
C ARG A 10 -0.16 -2.44 8.36
N ARG A 11 -0.40 -1.71 9.46
CA ARG A 11 0.23 -2.01 10.75
C ARG A 11 -0.19 -3.39 11.28
N ARG A 12 -1.46 -3.75 11.14
CA ARG A 12 -1.95 -5.07 11.56
C ARG A 12 -1.34 -6.18 10.71
N LEU A 13 -1.26 -5.99 9.40
CA LEU A 13 -0.60 -6.93 8.49
C LEU A 13 0.90 -7.10 8.80
N ARG A 14 1.62 -6.01 9.08
CA ARG A 14 3.01 -6.07 9.57
C ARG A 14 3.14 -6.90 10.84
N MET A 15 2.21 -6.75 11.79
CA MET A 15 2.19 -7.57 12.99
C MET A 15 1.97 -9.06 12.67
N CYS A 16 1.02 -9.38 11.80
CA CYS A 16 0.74 -10.76 11.37
C CYS A 16 1.96 -11.39 10.69
N LYS A 17 2.62 -10.67 9.78
CA LYS A 17 3.86 -11.11 9.12
C LYS A 17 4.99 -11.34 10.13
N TRP A 18 5.16 -10.42 11.07
CA TRP A 18 6.15 -10.56 12.15
C TRP A 18 5.89 -11.77 13.06
N ARG A 19 4.62 -12.09 13.30
CA ARG A 19 4.20 -13.30 14.05
C ARG A 19 4.44 -14.58 13.23
N GLN A 20 4.23 -14.52 11.92
CA GLN A 20 4.52 -15.63 11.00
C GLN A 20 6.02 -15.99 11.03
N TRP A 21 6.90 -15.00 11.15
CA TRP A 21 8.33 -15.21 11.37
C TRP A 21 8.61 -15.58 12.83
N LYS A 22 8.23 -16.79 13.24
CA LYS A 22 8.30 -17.24 14.65
C LYS A 22 9.71 -17.19 15.24
N LEU A 23 10.73 -17.62 14.48
CA LEU A 23 12.11 -17.74 14.97
C LEU A 23 12.93 -16.46 14.72
N PRO A 24 13.83 -16.07 15.65
CA PRO A 24 14.73 -14.92 15.44
C PRO A 24 15.58 -15.05 14.17
N LYS A 25 16.11 -16.25 13.89
CA LYS A 25 16.88 -16.53 12.67
C LYS A 25 16.07 -16.25 11.39
N THR A 26 14.79 -16.64 11.38
CA THR A 26 13.89 -16.37 10.24
C THR A 26 13.64 -14.87 10.11
N LYS A 27 13.35 -14.16 11.21
CA LYS A 27 13.16 -12.70 11.17
C LYS A 27 14.38 -11.98 10.57
N VAL A 28 15.59 -12.34 11.00
CA VAL A 28 16.82 -11.76 10.48
C VAL A 28 16.97 -12.05 8.98
N ARG A 29 16.77 -13.30 8.56
CA ARG A 29 16.89 -13.71 7.14
C ARG A 29 15.91 -12.94 6.25
N GLU A 30 14.65 -12.87 6.65
CA GLU A 30 13.61 -12.18 5.88
C GLU A 30 13.84 -10.67 5.84
N LEU A 31 14.27 -10.05 6.95
CA LEU A 31 14.63 -8.63 6.96
C LEU A 31 15.79 -8.33 6.01
N ILE A 32 16.82 -9.18 5.96
CA ILE A 32 17.95 -9.03 5.02
C ILE A 32 17.47 -9.19 3.57
N SER A 33 16.60 -10.18 3.30
CA SER A 33 15.99 -10.39 1.98
C SER A 33 15.19 -9.16 1.51
N LEU A 34 14.53 -8.46 2.43
CA LEU A 34 13.81 -7.20 2.18
C LEU A 34 14.73 -5.96 2.11
N GLY A 35 16.06 -6.15 2.09
CA GLY A 35 17.04 -5.06 1.93
C GLY A 35 17.40 -4.31 3.21
N VAL A 36 17.03 -4.83 4.40
CA VAL A 36 17.48 -4.23 5.67
C VAL A 36 18.95 -4.57 5.92
N PRO A 37 19.80 -3.58 6.26
CA PRO A 37 21.20 -3.83 6.59
C PRO A 37 21.35 -4.88 7.70
N LYS A 38 22.33 -5.79 7.54
CA LYS A 38 22.55 -6.92 8.45
C LYS A 38 22.55 -6.51 9.93
N HIS A 39 23.27 -5.45 10.29
CA HIS A 39 23.33 -4.96 11.67
C HIS A 39 21.94 -4.62 12.24
N LYS A 40 21.09 -3.90 11.49
CA LYS A 40 19.71 -3.60 11.90
C LYS A 40 18.83 -4.83 11.93
N ALA A 41 19.01 -5.75 10.98
CA ALA A 41 18.24 -6.99 10.97
C ALA A 41 18.50 -7.82 12.25
N TYR A 42 19.75 -7.94 12.71
CA TYR A 42 20.08 -8.61 13.97
C TYR A 42 19.55 -7.87 15.21
N GLU A 43 19.65 -6.54 15.23
CA GLU A 43 19.13 -5.70 16.32
C GLU A 43 17.61 -5.89 16.51
N TRP A 44 16.85 -5.87 15.41
CA TRP A 44 15.40 -5.95 15.45
C TRP A 44 14.87 -7.38 15.50
N GLY A 45 15.55 -8.34 14.85
CA GLY A 45 15.18 -9.76 14.86
C GLY A 45 15.25 -10.40 16.25
N ASN A 46 16.17 -9.93 17.10
CA ASN A 46 16.34 -10.40 18.49
C ASN A 46 15.66 -9.50 19.53
N SER A 47 14.88 -8.52 19.11
CA SER A 47 14.24 -7.59 20.04
C SER A 47 13.20 -8.29 20.93
N ARG A 48 13.25 -8.02 22.24
CA ARG A 48 12.24 -8.47 23.23
C ARG A 48 10.94 -7.64 23.22
N LYS A 49 10.82 -6.67 22.30
CA LYS A 49 9.62 -5.83 22.16
C LYS A 49 8.42 -6.67 21.71
N LYS A 50 7.23 -6.33 22.21
CA LYS A 50 5.96 -6.97 21.81
C LYS A 50 5.64 -6.67 20.34
N TYR A 51 4.89 -7.56 19.69
CA TYR A 51 4.61 -7.52 18.24
C TYR A 51 4.02 -6.19 17.77
N TRP A 52 3.07 -5.62 18.52
CA TRP A 52 2.44 -4.35 18.16
C TRP A 52 3.40 -3.15 18.17
N ARG A 53 4.41 -3.19 19.06
CA ARG A 53 5.46 -2.16 19.14
C ARG A 53 6.45 -2.31 17.99
N ILE A 54 6.73 -3.54 17.55
CA ILE A 54 7.61 -3.80 16.41
C ILE A 54 6.92 -3.45 15.08
N ALA A 55 5.60 -3.65 14.98
CA ALA A 55 4.83 -3.32 13.77
C ALA A 55 4.82 -1.82 13.41
N LEU A 56 5.13 -0.93 14.37
CA LEU A 56 5.29 0.51 14.17
C LEU A 56 6.77 0.92 14.01
N SER A 57 7.72 -0.03 14.05
CA SER A 57 9.12 0.35 13.96
C SER A 57 9.46 0.92 12.57
N PRO A 58 10.44 1.85 12.49
CA PRO A 58 10.92 2.34 11.19
C PRO A 58 11.47 1.22 10.31
N VAL A 59 12.09 0.19 10.92
CA VAL A 59 12.66 -0.95 10.20
C VAL A 59 11.58 -1.78 9.51
N LEU A 60 10.50 -2.14 10.21
CA LEU A 60 9.40 -2.86 9.57
C LEU A 60 8.60 -1.97 8.62
N SER A 61 8.46 -0.68 8.92
CA SER A 61 7.74 0.25 8.04
C SER A 61 8.47 0.44 6.71
N ARG A 62 9.82 0.41 6.72
CA ARG A 62 10.64 0.44 5.52
C ARG A 62 10.66 -0.90 4.79
N ALA A 63 10.83 -2.01 5.50
CA ALA A 63 10.92 -3.35 4.91
C ALA A 63 9.57 -3.85 4.36
N LEU A 64 8.48 -3.58 5.09
CA LEU A 64 7.10 -3.95 4.73
C LEU A 64 6.29 -2.68 4.47
N GLY A 65 6.84 -1.83 3.59
CA GLY A 65 6.23 -0.60 3.12
C GLY A 65 5.16 -0.83 2.06
N ASN A 66 4.59 0.26 1.52
CA ASN A 66 3.49 0.18 0.56
C ASN A 66 3.85 -0.65 -0.68
N GLN A 67 5.06 -0.48 -1.22
CA GLN A 67 5.54 -1.23 -2.38
C GLN A 67 5.51 -2.75 -2.17
N TYR A 68 5.89 -3.23 -0.98
CA TYR A 68 5.83 -4.65 -0.65
C TYR A 68 4.39 -5.15 -0.68
N TRP A 69 3.45 -4.39 -0.08
CA TRP A 69 2.05 -4.79 -0.02
C TRP A 69 1.36 -4.72 -1.39
N THR A 70 1.64 -3.71 -2.19
CA THR A 70 1.15 -3.62 -3.58
C THR A 70 1.64 -4.79 -4.43
N ALA A 71 2.91 -5.20 -4.26
CA ALA A 71 3.47 -6.38 -4.93
C ALA A 71 2.85 -7.71 -4.46
N ASN A 72 2.27 -7.74 -3.25
CA ASN A 72 1.52 -8.88 -2.73
C ASN A 72 0.00 -8.70 -2.92
N GLU A 73 -0.40 -7.96 -3.98
CA GLU A 73 -1.79 -7.77 -4.42
C GLU A 73 -2.71 -7.03 -3.43
N LEU A 74 -2.15 -6.42 -2.38
CA LEU A 74 -2.93 -5.60 -1.46
C LEU A 74 -3.15 -4.20 -2.08
N GLN A 75 -4.31 -4.02 -2.70
CA GLN A 75 -4.74 -2.73 -3.23
C GLN A 75 -5.10 -1.75 -2.10
N SER A 76 -4.71 -0.47 -2.23
CA SER A 76 -5.10 0.55 -1.26
C SER A 76 -6.61 0.81 -1.35
N LEU A 77 -7.26 0.91 -0.19
CA LEU A 77 -8.67 1.25 -0.12
C LEU A 77 -8.93 2.65 -0.70
N THR A 78 -7.98 3.57 -0.46
CA THR A 78 -8.00 4.93 -1.00
C THR A 78 -7.97 4.95 -2.52
N GLU A 79 -7.08 4.16 -3.13
CA GLU A 79 -6.98 4.06 -4.60
C GLU A 79 -8.29 3.54 -5.20
N ARG A 80 -8.86 2.46 -4.64
CA ARG A 80 -10.14 1.93 -5.10
C ARG A 80 -11.29 2.92 -4.97
N TYR A 81 -11.36 3.64 -3.85
CA TYR A 81 -12.41 4.64 -3.63
C TYR A 81 -12.31 5.77 -4.64
N THR A 82 -11.10 6.26 -4.93
CA THR A 82 -10.90 7.34 -5.92
C THR A 82 -11.28 6.91 -7.34
N ILE A 83 -10.99 5.65 -7.71
CA ILE A 83 -11.41 5.09 -9.01
C ILE A 83 -12.92 5.00 -9.09
N ALA A 84 -13.57 4.50 -8.03
CA ALA A 84 -15.03 4.39 -7.97
C ALA A 84 -15.70 5.77 -8.03
N GLU A 85 -15.19 6.75 -7.28
CA GLU A 85 -15.70 8.12 -7.30
C GLU A 85 -15.48 8.77 -8.67
N TYR A 86 -14.34 8.55 -9.32
CA TYR A 86 -14.10 9.01 -10.70
C TYR A 86 -15.03 8.33 -11.72
N ASP A 87 -15.28 7.03 -11.59
CA ASP A 87 -16.18 6.27 -12.47
C ASP A 87 -17.65 6.67 -12.28
N MET A 88 -18.07 6.91 -11.03
CA MET A 88 -19.41 7.40 -10.71
C MET A 88 -19.65 8.84 -11.17
N ASN A 89 -18.62 9.68 -11.12
CA ASN A 89 -18.69 11.08 -11.55
C ASN A 89 -18.43 11.26 -13.06
N ARG A 90 -18.03 10.21 -13.78
CA ARG A 90 -18.00 10.25 -15.25
C ARG A 90 -19.43 10.37 -15.76
N ARG A 91 -19.71 11.41 -16.56
CA ARG A 91 -20.96 11.49 -17.35
C ARG A 91 -21.08 10.22 -18.18
N ILE A 92 -22.03 9.35 -17.83
CA ILE A 92 -22.39 8.20 -18.66
C ILE A 92 -22.93 8.76 -19.97
N PRO A 93 -22.36 8.39 -21.13
CA PRO A 93 -22.94 8.75 -22.41
C PRO A 93 -24.35 8.17 -22.44
N ASN A 94 -25.34 9.05 -22.30
CA ASN A 94 -26.72 8.75 -22.61
C ASN A 94 -26.73 8.43 -24.09
N GLY A 95 -26.88 7.14 -24.42
CA GLY A 95 -26.81 6.56 -25.76
C GLY A 95 -27.94 7.02 -26.69
N THR A 96 -28.15 8.33 -26.78
CA THR A 96 -28.91 8.94 -27.84
C THR A 96 -28.05 8.92 -29.10
N TYR A 97 -28.42 8.07 -30.05
CA TYR A 97 -28.01 8.21 -31.44
C TYR A 97 -28.61 9.52 -31.97
N GLY A 98 -27.91 10.64 -31.81
CA GLY A 98 -28.45 11.92 -32.23
C GLY A 98 -27.51 13.09 -31.95
N GLY A 99 -26.61 13.36 -32.90
CA GLY A 99 -25.77 14.55 -32.91
C GLY A 99 -25.58 15.05 -34.33
N VAL A 100 -26.55 15.82 -34.82
CA VAL A 100 -26.46 16.55 -36.09
C VAL A 100 -25.47 17.71 -35.91
N ARG A 101 -24.30 17.63 -36.56
CA ARG A 101 -23.37 18.69 -37.02
C ARG A 101 -22.96 19.84 -36.05
N GLY A 102 -21.64 20.07 -35.91
CA GLY A 102 -21.12 21.46 -35.78
C GLY A 102 -19.75 21.71 -35.13
N ARG A 103 -18.73 21.95 -35.97
CA ARG A 103 -17.54 22.83 -35.83
C ARG A 103 -16.46 22.58 -34.75
N GLY A 104 -15.25 22.30 -35.26
CA GLY A 104 -14.02 23.06 -34.96
C GLY A 104 -13.22 22.65 -33.73
N LEU A 105 -12.23 21.78 -33.93
CA LEU A 105 -11.15 21.56 -32.96
C LEU A 105 -10.29 22.83 -32.88
N VAL A 106 -10.24 23.46 -31.70
CA VAL A 106 -9.12 24.31 -31.30
C VAL A 106 -8.57 23.72 -30.01
N ALA A 107 -7.36 23.17 -30.08
CA ALA A 107 -6.67 22.64 -28.91
C ALA A 107 -6.10 23.80 -28.07
N PRO A 108 -6.22 23.80 -26.73
CA PRO A 108 -5.47 24.72 -25.89
C PRO A 108 -4.02 24.25 -25.79
N SER A 109 -3.09 25.11 -26.16
CA SER A 109 -1.66 24.97 -25.88
C SER A 109 -1.37 25.28 -24.42
N TYR A 110 -1.02 24.28 -23.61
CA TYR A 110 -0.11 24.36 -22.46
C TYR A 110 0.44 22.96 -22.15
#